data_AF-A0A7C9U205-F1
#
_entry.id   AF-A0A7C9U205-F1
#
_cell.length_a   1.000
_cell.length_b   1.000
_cell.length_c   1.000
_cell.angle_alpha   90.00
_cell.angle_beta   90.00
_cell.angle_gamma   90.00
#
_symmetry.space_group_name_H-M   'P 1'
#
loop_
_entity.id
_entity.type
_entity.pdbx_description
1 polymer ?
#
loop_
_entity_poly.entity_id
_entity_poly.type
_entity_poly.pdbx_seq_one_letter_code
_entity_poly.pdbx_strand_id
1 'polypeptide(L)'
;MQIHDLRDRVRDYNGLVALLPLKTKLSLEQEKSMNRWVWEVYNLQVSYDYLQIIDAGIDFFDKYGVQAKSDDSSLFCSEFAVKALQVAGIINRQINSAEVVPGDFLKKFNCFKKSVTLKTFAAK
;
A
#
# COMPACT_ATOMS: atom_id res chain seq x y z
N MET A 1 -1.64 -6.49 10.97
CA MET A 1 -0.62 -6.34 9.90
C MET A 1 0.41 -7.47 10.02
N GLN A 2 1.02 -7.93 8.92
CA GLN A 2 1.97 -9.06 8.96
C GLN A 2 3.21 -8.78 8.11
N ILE A 3 4.35 -9.35 8.49
CA ILE A 3 5.60 -9.33 7.72
C ILE A 3 5.89 -10.75 7.25
N HIS A 4 6.16 -10.90 5.95
CA HIS A 4 6.40 -12.18 5.30
C HIS A 4 7.72 -12.15 4.55
N ASP A 5 8.37 -13.32 4.39
CA ASP A 5 9.48 -13.44 3.45
C ASP A 5 8.95 -13.23 2.02
N LEU A 6 9.57 -12.31 1.28
CA LEU A 6 9.13 -11.93 -0.06
C LEU A 6 9.23 -13.11 -1.04
N ARG A 7 10.27 -13.95 -0.94
CA ARG A 7 10.48 -15.10 -1.83
C ARG A 7 9.36 -16.11 -1.65
N ASP A 8 9.05 -16.46 -0.41
CA ASP A 8 7.96 -17.38 -0.11
C ASP A 8 6.61 -16.80 -0.56
N ARG A 9 6.37 -15.51 -0.28
CA ARG A 9 5.13 -14.86 -0.69
C ARG A 9 4.96 -14.83 -2.21
N VAL A 10 6.01 -14.53 -2.96
CA VAL A 10 5.99 -14.57 -4.43
C VAL A 10 5.74 -15.98 -4.94
N ARG A 11 6.42 -16.99 -4.38
CA ARG A 11 6.25 -18.39 -4.78
C ARG A 11 4.81 -18.85 -4.58
N ASP A 12 4.23 -18.59 -3.42
CA ASP A 12 2.97 -19.19 -2.99
C ASP A 12 1.73 -18.38 -3.45
N TYR A 13 1.90 -17.13 -3.90
CA TYR A 13 0.79 -16.31 -4.38
C TYR A 13 0.19 -16.83 -5.69
N ASN A 14 -1.13 -17.07 -5.72
CA ASN A 14 -1.85 -17.46 -6.92
C ASN A 14 -2.24 -16.22 -7.75
N GLY A 15 -1.30 -15.73 -8.57
CA GLY A 15 -1.51 -14.57 -9.42
C GLY A 15 -0.22 -14.00 -9.99
N LEU A 16 -0.33 -12.89 -10.71
CA LEU A 16 0.81 -12.10 -11.17
C LEU A 16 1.37 -11.30 -10.00
N VAL A 17 2.70 -11.26 -9.89
CA VAL A 17 3.40 -10.42 -8.91
C VAL A 17 4.37 -9.50 -9.63
N ALA A 18 4.27 -8.20 -9.33
CA ALA A 18 5.17 -7.18 -9.85
C ALA A 18 5.67 -6.27 -8.72
N LEU A 19 6.92 -5.85 -8.83
CA LEU A 19 7.55 -4.84 -7.99
C LEU A 19 7.40 -3.47 -8.64
N LEU A 20 7.08 -2.44 -7.84
CA LEU A 20 7.07 -1.05 -8.26
C LEU A 20 8.22 -0.31 -7.56
N PRO A 21 9.40 -0.17 -8.20
CA PRO A 21 10.55 0.50 -7.57
C PRO A 21 10.35 2.01 -7.51
N LEU A 22 10.85 2.67 -6.46
CA LEU A 22 10.91 4.14 -6.41
C LEU A 22 11.87 4.71 -7.47
N LYS A 23 11.53 5.86 -8.05
CA LYS A 23 12.40 6.62 -8.96
C LYS A 23 13.69 7.05 -8.27
N THR A 24 13.54 7.62 -7.09
CA THR A 24 14.63 8.11 -6.25
C THR A 24 14.81 7.17 -5.07
N LYS A 25 16.05 6.78 -4.78
CA LYS A 25 16.36 6.00 -3.59
C LYS A 25 16.09 6.86 -2.35
N LEU A 26 15.53 6.24 -1.32
CA LEU A 26 15.35 6.89 -0.02
C LEU A 26 16.72 7.31 0.54
N SER A 27 16.77 8.47 1.17
CA SER A 27 17.87 8.79 2.08
C SER A 27 17.81 7.89 3.31
N LEU A 28 18.92 7.78 4.03
CA LEU A 28 19.00 6.98 5.25
C LEU A 28 17.94 7.39 6.28
N GLU A 29 17.67 8.69 6.43
CA GLU A 29 16.69 9.20 7.39
C GLU A 29 15.25 8.93 6.95
N GLN A 30 14.97 8.98 5.64
CA GLN A 30 13.66 8.60 5.10
C GLN A 30 13.38 7.11 5.29
N GLU A 31 14.37 6.27 5.01
CA GLU A 31 14.29 4.82 5.21
C GLU A 31 14.11 4.47 6.69
N LYS A 32 14.87 5.08 7.60
CA LYS A 32 14.71 4.89 9.04
C LYS A 32 13.31 5.30 9.53
N SER A 33 12.80 6.43 9.06
CA SER A 33 11.48 6.93 9.45
C SER A 33 10.37 5.98 8.97
N MET A 34 10.46 5.55 7.72
CA MET A 34 9.53 4.56 7.15
C MET A 34 9.59 3.25 7.94
N ASN A 35 10.78 2.68 8.13
CA ASN A 35 10.96 1.42 8.82
C ASN A 35 10.47 1.48 10.27
N ARG A 36 10.75 2.58 10.99
CA ARG A 36 10.26 2.77 12.35
C ARG A 36 8.74 2.69 12.42
N TRP A 37 8.05 3.40 11.53
CA TRP A 37 6.59 3.38 11.48
C TRP A 37 6.03 2.01 11.08
N VAL A 38 6.63 1.35 10.09
CA VAL A 38 6.24 -0.01 9.68
C VAL A 38 6.35 -1.00 10.85
N TRP A 39 7.45 -0.94 11.61
CA TRP A 39 7.65 -1.79 12.78
C TRP A 39 6.69 -1.45 13.92
N GLU A 40 6.36 -0.18 14.13
CA GLU A 40 5.36 0.24 15.11
C GLU A 40 3.98 -0.33 14.78
N VAL A 41 3.53 -0.19 13.53
CA VAL A 41 2.26 -0.78 13.04
C VAL A 41 2.24 -2.29 13.21
N TYR A 42 3.35 -2.97 12.91
CA TYR A 42 3.48 -4.41 13.12
C TYR A 42 3.41 -4.80 14.61
N ASN A 43 4.15 -4.09 15.47
CA ASN A 43 4.21 -4.38 16.90
C ASN A 43 2.88 -4.11 17.62
N LEU A 44 2.15 -3.06 17.20
CA LEU A 44 0.82 -2.74 17.71
C LEU A 44 -0.27 -3.69 17.20
N GLN A 45 0.07 -4.63 16.30
CA GLN A 45 -0.86 -5.58 15.70
C GLN A 45 -2.09 -4.88 15.07
N VAL A 46 -1.87 -3.71 14.45
CA VAL A 46 -2.95 -2.93 13.82
C VAL A 46 -3.78 -3.84 12.91
N SER A 47 -5.09 -3.81 13.12
CA SER A 47 -6.04 -4.69 12.44
C SER A 47 -6.06 -4.40 10.94
N TYR A 48 -6.44 -5.40 10.15
CA TYR A 48 -6.67 -5.19 8.73
C TYR A 48 -8.08 -4.61 8.53
N ASP A 49 -8.19 -3.56 7.72
CA ASP A 49 -9.49 -2.96 7.40
C ASP A 49 -10.18 -3.77 6.30
N TYR A 50 -11.10 -4.65 6.71
CA TYR A 50 -11.91 -5.46 5.79
C TYR A 50 -13.09 -4.70 5.19
N LEU A 51 -13.51 -3.57 5.77
CA LEU A 51 -14.62 -2.78 5.23
C LEU A 51 -14.18 -2.08 3.93
N GLN A 52 -12.93 -1.60 3.89
CA GLN A 52 -12.32 -1.06 2.66
C GLN A 52 -12.16 -2.10 1.54
N ILE A 53 -12.19 -3.42 1.80
CA ILE A 53 -12.24 -4.42 0.70
C ILE A 53 -13.54 -4.28 -0.08
N ILE A 54 -14.66 -4.10 0.63
CA ILE A 54 -15.98 -3.98 0.01
C ILE A 54 -16.05 -2.68 -0.79
N ASP A 55 -15.49 -1.59 -0.26
CA ASP A 55 -15.50 -0.27 -0.89
C ASP A 55 -14.53 -0.17 -2.07
N ALA A 56 -13.38 -0.86 -2.04
CA ALA A 56 -12.46 -0.93 -3.17
C ALA A 56 -12.93 -1.89 -4.28
N GLY A 57 -13.80 -2.85 -3.94
CA GLY A 57 -14.40 -3.81 -4.88
C GLY A 57 -15.72 -3.35 -5.49
N ILE A 58 -16.40 -2.42 -4.82
CA ILE A 58 -17.68 -1.85 -5.24
C ILE A 58 -17.51 -0.33 -5.10
N ASP A 59 -17.47 0.41 -6.22
CA ASP A 59 -17.51 1.89 -6.33
C ASP A 59 -18.78 2.52 -5.68
N PHE A 60 -19.24 1.99 -4.55
CA PHE A 60 -20.54 2.27 -3.97
C PHE A 60 -20.54 3.60 -3.24
N PHE A 61 -19.46 3.94 -2.52
CA PHE A 61 -19.42 5.15 -1.68
C PHE A 61 -19.09 6.44 -2.46
N ASP A 62 -18.29 6.34 -3.53
CA ASP A 62 -18.01 7.48 -4.43
C ASP A 62 -19.31 8.01 -5.08
N LYS A 63 -20.29 7.14 -5.32
CA LYS A 63 -21.59 7.52 -5.90
C LYS A 63 -22.47 8.35 -4.94
N TYR A 64 -22.20 8.35 -3.64
CA TYR A 64 -22.99 9.05 -2.62
C TYR A 64 -22.25 10.19 -1.92
N GLY A 65 -21.03 10.55 -2.37
CA GLY A 65 -20.29 11.70 -1.84
C GLY A 65 -19.78 11.53 -0.41
N VAL A 66 -19.63 10.28 0.05
CA VAL A 66 -19.13 9.95 1.39
C VAL A 66 -17.61 9.83 1.33
N GLN A 67 -16.89 10.82 1.88
CA GLN A 67 -15.44 10.72 2.05
C GLN A 67 -15.11 9.74 3.17
N ALA A 68 -14.23 8.77 2.88
CA ALA A 68 -13.74 7.84 3.89
C ALA A 68 -12.89 8.61 4.91
N LYS A 69 -13.22 8.48 6.20
CA LYS A 69 -12.38 9.02 7.27
C LYS A 69 -11.20 8.07 7.49
N SER A 70 -9.99 8.60 7.47
CA SER A 70 -8.80 7.87 7.91
C SER A 70 -8.97 7.46 9.38
N ASP A 71 -9.07 6.17 9.64
CA ASP A 71 -8.95 5.58 10.97
C ASP A 71 -7.63 4.81 11.02
N ASP A 72 -6.77 5.14 11.98
CA ASP A 72 -5.48 4.46 12.15
C ASP A 72 -5.61 3.14 12.93
N SER A 73 -6.81 2.82 13.44
CA SER A 73 -7.08 1.60 14.21
C SER A 73 -7.12 0.32 13.36
N SER A 74 -7.36 0.48 12.05
CA SER A 74 -7.28 -0.58 11.05
C SER A 74 -6.77 -0.03 9.72
N LEU A 75 -5.94 -0.79 9.01
CA LEU A 75 -5.35 -0.34 7.75
C LEU A 75 -5.62 -1.34 6.61
N PHE A 76 -6.08 -0.83 5.49
CA PHE A 76 -6.10 -1.57 4.22
C PHE A 76 -4.72 -1.59 3.56
N CYS A 77 -4.50 -2.45 2.56
CA CYS A 77 -3.17 -2.65 1.97
C CYS A 77 -2.64 -1.40 1.24
N SER A 78 -3.48 -0.70 0.49
CA SER A 78 -3.11 0.55 -0.18
C SER A 78 -2.94 1.70 0.82
N GLU A 79 -3.81 1.78 1.83
CA GLU A 79 -3.71 2.78 2.89
C GLU A 79 -2.38 2.69 3.63
N PHE A 80 -2.00 1.48 4.05
CA PHE A 80 -0.70 1.21 4.69
C PHE A 80 0.47 1.69 3.81
N ALA A 81 0.44 1.36 2.52
CA ALA A 81 1.50 1.75 1.60
C ALA A 81 1.56 3.28 1.39
N VAL A 82 0.42 3.97 1.32
CA VAL A 82 0.38 5.45 1.25
C VAL A 82 0.95 6.07 2.52
N LYS A 83 0.52 5.63 3.70
CA LYS A 83 1.04 6.15 4.97
C LYS A 83 2.54 5.94 5.11
N ALA A 84 3.06 4.77 4.74
CA ALA A 84 4.50 4.52 4.72
C ALA A 84 5.26 5.51 3.81
N LEU A 85 4.72 5.82 2.62
CA LEU A 85 5.31 6.79 1.70
C LEU A 85 5.21 8.23 2.22
N GLN A 86 4.14 8.59 2.94
CA GLN A 86 3.95 9.89 3.57
C GLN A 86 4.92 10.10 4.74
N VAL A 87 5.12 9.08 5.57
CA VAL A 87 6.10 9.07 6.66
C VAL A 87 7.52 9.26 6.12
N ALA A 88 7.84 8.63 4.98
CA ALA A 88 9.11 8.81 4.29
C ALA A 88 9.24 10.15 3.55
N GLY A 89 8.18 10.96 3.49
CA GLY A 89 8.16 12.24 2.77
C GLY A 89 8.25 12.10 1.25
N ILE A 90 7.83 10.97 0.69
CA ILE A 90 7.87 10.70 -0.76
C ILE A 90 6.63 11.23 -1.47
N ILE A 91 5.49 11.25 -0.78
CA ILE A 91 4.22 11.78 -1.30
C ILE A 91 3.63 12.80 -0.33
N ASN A 92 2.72 13.64 -0.83
CA ASN A 92 2.10 14.70 -0.05
C ASN A 92 1.30 14.11 1.13
N ARG A 93 1.52 14.67 2.34
CA ARG A 93 0.79 14.31 3.57
C ARG A 93 -0.70 14.65 3.55
N GLN A 94 -1.13 15.51 2.63
CA GLN A 94 -2.55 15.88 2.46
C GLN A 94 -3.36 14.85 1.66
N ILE A 95 -2.72 13.84 1.06
CA ILE A 95 -3.42 12.77 0.37
C ILE A 95 -4.17 11.93 1.40
N ASN A 96 -5.48 11.80 1.26
CA ASN A 96 -6.29 10.92 2.10
C ASN A 96 -6.00 9.46 1.74
N SER A 97 -5.28 8.75 2.60
CA SER A 97 -4.87 7.36 2.35
C SER A 97 -6.05 6.38 2.29
N ALA A 98 -7.17 6.70 2.95
CA ALA A 98 -8.38 5.86 2.98
C ALA A 98 -9.14 5.87 1.64
N GLU A 99 -8.86 6.85 0.76
CA GLU A 99 -9.46 6.95 -0.59
C GLU A 99 -8.55 6.35 -1.68
N VAL A 100 -7.35 5.88 -1.30
CA VAL A 100 -6.39 5.35 -2.27
C VAL A 100 -6.60 3.86 -2.47
N VAL A 101 -6.82 3.47 -3.72
CA VAL A 101 -6.96 2.06 -4.11
C VAL A 101 -5.66 1.53 -4.74
N PRO A 102 -5.43 0.20 -4.78
CA PRO A 102 -4.19 -0.37 -5.32
C PRO A 102 -3.86 0.07 -6.76
N GLY A 103 -4.86 0.31 -7.60
CA GLY A 103 -4.66 0.79 -8.97
C GLY A 103 -4.00 2.17 -9.07
N ASP A 104 -4.11 2.99 -8.02
CA ASP A 104 -3.57 4.36 -8.01
C ASP A 104 -2.05 4.41 -7.96
N PHE A 105 -1.41 3.39 -7.38
CA PHE A 105 0.06 3.23 -7.39
C PHE A 105 0.64 3.17 -8.80
N LEU A 106 -0.14 2.68 -9.76
CA LEU A 106 0.27 2.59 -11.17
C LEU A 106 -0.15 3.82 -11.98
N LYS A 107 -1.25 4.49 -11.62
CA LYS A 107 -1.88 5.53 -12.45
C LYS A 107 -1.66 6.96 -11.93
N LYS A 108 -1.71 7.16 -10.61
CA LYS A 108 -1.75 8.49 -9.98
C LYS A 108 -0.40 8.90 -9.39
N PHE A 109 0.37 7.96 -8.83
CA PHE A 109 1.64 8.28 -8.18
C PHE A 109 2.82 8.28 -9.16
N ASN A 110 3.45 9.46 -9.33
CA ASN A 110 4.58 9.64 -10.24
C ASN A 110 5.94 9.28 -9.62
N CYS A 111 5.99 8.81 -8.38
CA CYS A 111 7.23 8.50 -7.65
C CYS A 111 7.82 7.12 -7.99
N PHE A 112 7.11 6.30 -8.78
CA PHE A 112 7.54 4.95 -9.16
C PHE A 112 8.17 4.88 -10.56
N LYS A 113 9.14 3.99 -10.73
CA LYS A 113 9.65 3.55 -12.03
C LYS A 113 8.65 2.58 -12.68
N LYS A 114 8.97 2.17 -13.91
CA LYS A 114 8.25 1.06 -14.55
C LYS A 114 8.32 -0.18 -13.66
N SER A 115 7.21 -0.91 -13.57
CA SER A 115 7.12 -2.13 -12.79
C SER A 115 8.02 -3.23 -13.34
N VAL A 116 8.49 -4.09 -12.44
CA VAL A 116 9.31 -5.26 -12.74
C VAL A 116 8.51 -6.50 -12.35
N THR A 117 8.16 -7.33 -13.33
CA THR A 117 7.45 -8.59 -13.06
C THR A 117 8.36 -9.55 -12.32
N LEU A 118 7.91 -10.04 -11.16
CA LEU A 118 8.59 -11.06 -10.35
C LEU A 118 8.03 -12.46 -10.59
N LYS A 119 6.74 -12.56 -10.89
CA LYS A 119 6.06 -13.82 -11.22
C LYS A 119 4.94 -13.56 -12.24
N THR A 120 4.89 -14.38 -13.27
CA THR A 120 3.78 -14.40 -14.23
C THR A 120 2.71 -15.37 -13.76
N PHE A 121 1.45 -15.08 -14.12
CA PHE A 121 0.37 -16.05 -13.95
C PHE A 121 0.41 -17.01 -15.15
N ALA A 122 0.76 -18.27 -14.89
CA ALA A 122 0.54 -19.33 -15.86
C ALA A 122 -0.90 -19.82 -15.68
N ALA A 123 -1.80 -19.39 -16.56
CA ALA A 123 -3.11 -20.02 -16.66
C ALA A 123 -2.89 -21.51 -16.99
N LYS A 124 -3.41 -22.40 -16.15
CA LYS A 124 -3.53 -23.82 -16.49
C LYS A 124 -4.67 -24.02 -17.46
#